data_AF-A0A1Q6T7H0-F1
#
_entry.id   AF-A0A1Q6T7H0-F1
#
_cell.length_a   1.000
_cell.length_b   1.000
_cell.length_c   1.000
_cell.angle_alpha   90.00
_cell.angle_beta   90.00
_cell.angle_gamma   90.00
#
_symmetry.space_group_name_H-M   'P 1'
#
loop_
_entity.id
_entity.type
_entity.pdbx_description
1 polymer ?
#
loop_
_entity_poly.entity_id
_entity_poly.type
_entity_poly.pdbx_seq_one_letter_code
_entity_poly.pdbx_strand_id
1 'polypeptide(L)'
;MRLNKIVLSGANEFTDAGALAEFGRKHELAEIGIQVSGDKAFFGSARYWWLHTLTFYVSSQNRLALHLNKDWAEAFCAGKIPTELETFLKFRHHNGKPVFERIQLNFKIGREKTPNMDTLLATMKRYQPEHKFILSYNDSNKEFIRNIYKSGFMIDALLYDSSFGEGITPTQRAAPVFADVYQGYAGGLSPDNVMDELNKIGALVPPGKCFFIDAEGKLKGEDRHLSLAKCNIFLQQASKWNKQNFVPGK
;
A
#
# COMPACT_ATOMS: atom_id res chain seq x y z
N MET A 1 3.54 5.07 -20.43
CA MET A 1 3.16 4.71 -19.06
C MET A 1 3.61 3.29 -18.76
N ARG A 2 3.73 2.91 -17.49
CA ARG A 2 4.08 1.53 -17.07
C ARG A 2 3.45 1.19 -15.73
N LEU A 3 2.72 0.08 -15.66
CA LEU A 3 2.36 -0.53 -14.38
C LEU A 3 3.59 -1.29 -13.88
N ASN A 4 4.16 -0.89 -12.75
CA ASN A 4 5.38 -1.52 -12.21
C ASN A 4 5.19 -2.10 -10.81
N LYS A 5 3.98 -1.98 -10.24
CA LYS A 5 3.63 -2.59 -8.95
C LYS A 5 2.13 -2.81 -8.82
N ILE A 6 1.77 -3.92 -8.17
CA ILE A 6 0.41 -4.32 -7.86
C ILE A 6 0.37 -4.69 -6.37
N VAL A 7 -0.31 -3.87 -5.57
CA VAL A 7 -0.47 -4.07 -4.13
C VAL A 7 -1.68 -4.97 -3.90
N LEU A 8 -1.44 -6.07 -3.17
CA LEU A 8 -2.44 -7.02 -2.73
C LEU A 8 -2.65 -6.81 -1.24
N SER A 9 -3.65 -6.00 -0.91
CA SER A 9 -3.95 -5.60 0.46
C SER A 9 -4.84 -6.64 1.15
N GLY A 10 -4.68 -6.77 2.46
CA GLY A 10 -5.60 -7.54 3.31
C GLY A 10 -5.10 -8.92 3.73
N ALA A 11 -3.84 -9.27 3.44
CA ALA A 11 -3.19 -10.41 4.08
C ALA A 11 -3.20 -10.23 5.60
N ASN A 12 -3.45 -11.32 6.31
CA ASN A 12 -3.62 -11.32 7.77
C ASN A 12 -3.32 -12.71 8.36
N GLU A 13 -3.58 -12.88 9.65
CA GLU A 13 -3.37 -14.11 10.42
C GLU A 13 -4.05 -15.38 9.87
N PHE A 14 -5.02 -15.23 8.97
CA PHE A 14 -5.71 -16.35 8.31
C PHE A 14 -5.08 -16.71 6.95
N THR A 15 -4.11 -15.94 6.50
CA THR A 15 -3.35 -16.22 5.27
C THR A 15 -2.13 -17.05 5.62
N ASP A 16 -1.93 -18.21 4.99
CA ASP A 16 -0.72 -19.02 5.24
C ASP A 16 0.56 -18.23 4.90
N ALA A 17 1.44 -18.07 5.89
CA ALA A 17 2.62 -17.21 5.78
C ALA A 17 3.65 -17.76 4.77
N GLY A 18 3.82 -19.07 4.70
CA GLY A 18 4.74 -19.72 3.77
C GLY A 18 4.27 -19.60 2.33
N ALA A 19 2.99 -19.90 2.08
CA ALA A 19 2.34 -19.77 0.78
C ALA A 19 2.31 -18.32 0.30
N LEU A 20 2.05 -17.36 1.20
CA LEU A 20 2.10 -15.92 0.87
C LEU A 20 3.51 -15.47 0.47
N ALA A 21 4.53 -15.95 1.20
CA ALA A 21 5.93 -15.65 0.88
C ALA A 21 6.34 -16.28 -0.46
N GLU A 22 5.96 -17.52 -0.74
CA GLU A 22 6.20 -18.18 -2.02
C GLU A 22 5.50 -17.45 -3.16
N PHE A 23 4.23 -17.08 -2.97
CA PHE A 23 3.45 -16.32 -3.92
C PHE A 23 4.13 -14.99 -4.26
N GLY A 24 4.54 -14.21 -3.25
CA GLY A 24 5.22 -12.93 -3.46
C GLY A 24 6.52 -13.05 -4.27
N ARG A 25 7.28 -14.14 -4.10
CA ARG A 25 8.51 -14.38 -4.88
C ARG A 25 8.23 -14.74 -6.35
N LYS A 26 7.13 -15.46 -6.61
CA LYS A 26 6.74 -15.85 -7.98
C LYS A 26 6.24 -14.68 -8.83
N HIS A 27 5.81 -13.59 -8.20
CA HIS A 27 5.17 -12.47 -8.88
C HIS A 27 5.93 -11.16 -8.69
N GLU A 28 6.84 -10.82 -9.62
CA GLU A 28 7.72 -9.66 -9.53
C GLU A 28 7.02 -8.29 -9.38
N LEU A 29 5.76 -8.16 -9.83
CA LEU A 29 4.98 -6.94 -9.67
C LEU A 29 4.26 -6.87 -8.31
N ALA A 30 4.14 -7.98 -7.59
CA ALA A 30 3.36 -8.04 -6.36
C ALA A 30 4.06 -7.32 -5.19
N GLU A 31 3.27 -6.57 -4.43
CA GLU A 31 3.59 -6.09 -3.09
C GLU A 31 2.44 -6.50 -2.17
N ILE A 32 2.73 -7.02 -0.98
CA ILE A 32 1.70 -7.42 -0.03
C ILE A 32 1.48 -6.31 0.99
N GLY A 33 0.25 -5.78 1.01
CA GLY A 33 -0.18 -4.74 1.95
C GLY A 33 -0.82 -5.36 3.20
N ILE A 34 -0.22 -5.15 4.36
CA ILE A 34 -0.67 -5.73 5.62
C ILE A 34 -1.25 -4.65 6.53
N GLN A 35 -2.54 -4.79 6.86
CA GLN A 35 -3.21 -3.84 7.75
C GLN A 35 -2.88 -4.07 9.21
N VAL A 36 -2.41 -3.02 9.88
CA VAL A 36 -2.10 -3.01 11.31
C VAL A 36 -2.75 -1.81 12.01
N SER A 37 -3.16 -2.04 13.25
CA SER A 37 -3.76 -1.08 14.20
C SER A 37 -3.76 -1.72 15.59
N GLY A 38 -4.07 -0.96 16.64
CA GLY A 38 -4.01 -1.46 18.02
C GLY A 38 -5.01 -2.56 18.32
N ASP A 39 -6.16 -2.59 17.63
CA ASP A 39 -7.14 -3.67 17.75
C ASP A 39 -6.78 -4.92 16.91
N LYS A 40 -5.85 -4.80 15.96
CA LYS A 40 -5.49 -5.87 15.03
C LYS A 40 -4.18 -6.56 15.40
N ALA A 41 -3.17 -5.80 15.81
CA ALA A 41 -1.77 -6.27 15.90
C ALA A 41 -1.09 -5.94 17.24
N PHE A 42 -1.86 -5.82 18.33
CA PHE A 42 -1.31 -5.68 19.69
C PHE A 42 -0.53 -6.93 20.13
N PHE A 43 0.36 -6.77 21.11
CA PHE A 43 1.16 -7.86 21.66
C PHE A 43 0.29 -9.02 22.13
N GLY A 44 0.56 -10.23 21.65
CA GLY A 44 -0.20 -11.43 21.97
C GLY A 44 -1.37 -11.73 21.02
N SER A 45 -1.75 -10.81 20.13
CA SER A 45 -2.76 -11.07 19.10
C SER A 45 -2.29 -12.09 18.06
N ALA A 46 -3.23 -12.76 17.38
CA ALA A 46 -2.92 -13.67 16.30
C ALA A 46 -2.13 -12.98 15.16
N ARG A 47 -2.48 -11.74 14.81
CA ARG A 47 -1.74 -10.97 13.79
C ARG A 47 -0.33 -10.62 14.20
N TYR A 48 -0.11 -10.31 15.48
CA TYR A 48 1.23 -10.06 16.01
C TYR A 48 2.12 -11.27 15.78
N TRP A 49 1.70 -12.45 16.24
CA TRP A 49 2.48 -13.69 16.06
C TRP A 49 2.59 -14.13 14.61
N TRP A 50 1.56 -13.90 13.81
CA TRP A 50 1.60 -14.17 12.38
C TRP A 50 2.63 -13.28 11.66
N LEU A 51 2.72 -11.99 11.99
CA LEU A 51 3.76 -11.10 11.44
C LEU A 51 5.17 -11.58 11.79
N HIS A 52 5.41 -12.01 13.03
CA HIS A 52 6.67 -12.65 13.41
C HIS A 52 6.92 -13.91 12.59
N THR A 53 5.90 -14.75 12.44
CA THR A 53 5.99 -16.00 11.66
C THR A 53 6.33 -15.73 10.19
N LEU A 54 5.70 -14.72 9.59
CA LEU A 54 5.94 -14.29 8.22
C LEU A 54 7.42 -13.93 7.99
N THR A 55 8.09 -13.32 8.96
CA THR A 55 9.51 -12.93 8.83
C THR A 55 10.45 -14.12 8.63
N PHE A 56 10.08 -15.31 9.09
CA PHE A 56 10.87 -16.54 8.86
C PHE A 56 10.76 -17.06 7.42
N TYR A 57 9.68 -16.74 6.70
CA TYR A 57 9.42 -17.24 5.35
C TYR A 57 9.80 -16.26 4.24
N VAL A 58 9.80 -14.96 4.53
CA VAL A 58 10.04 -13.91 3.54
C VAL A 58 11.53 -13.63 3.35
N SER A 59 11.92 -13.37 2.11
CA SER A 59 13.27 -12.94 1.74
C SER A 59 13.24 -11.55 1.11
N SER A 60 14.40 -10.98 0.78
CA SER A 60 14.47 -9.68 0.12
C SER A 60 13.88 -9.64 -1.29
N GLN A 61 13.38 -10.77 -1.82
CA GLN A 61 12.60 -10.82 -3.04
C GLN A 61 11.12 -10.50 -2.80
N ASN A 62 10.64 -10.69 -1.57
CA ASN A 62 9.28 -10.31 -1.17
C ASN A 62 9.21 -8.80 -0.96
N ARG A 63 8.16 -8.17 -1.48
CA ARG A 63 7.85 -6.76 -1.22
C ARG A 63 6.67 -6.69 -0.28
N LEU A 64 6.88 -6.14 0.91
CA LEU A 64 5.85 -6.01 1.93
C LEU A 64 5.70 -4.53 2.34
N ALA A 65 4.46 -4.15 2.62
CA ALA A 65 4.13 -2.82 3.14
C ALA A 65 3.24 -2.95 4.39
N LEU A 66 3.47 -2.09 5.37
CA LEU A 66 2.57 -1.93 6.51
C LEU A 66 1.56 -0.83 6.21
N HIS A 67 0.28 -1.15 6.35
CA HIS A 67 -0.83 -0.22 6.19
C HIS A 67 -1.34 0.14 7.58
N LEU A 68 -0.91 1.31 8.08
CA LEU A 68 -1.25 1.80 9.40
C LEU A 68 -2.65 2.40 9.35
N ASN A 69 -3.55 1.86 10.16
CA ASN A 69 -4.93 2.29 10.24
C ASN A 69 -5.29 2.73 11.66
N LYS A 70 -6.42 3.44 11.78
CA LYS A 70 -7.05 3.80 13.06
C LYS A 70 -6.05 4.47 14.02
N ASP A 71 -6.05 4.01 15.27
CA ASP A 71 -5.25 4.52 16.39
C ASP A 71 -3.74 4.51 16.11
N TRP A 72 -3.23 3.54 15.36
CA TRP A 72 -1.80 3.52 15.00
C TRP A 72 -1.44 4.54 13.94
N ALA A 73 -2.34 4.82 12.99
CA ALA A 73 -2.15 5.92 12.04
C ALA A 73 -2.17 7.28 12.78
N GLU A 74 -3.12 7.46 13.69
CA GLU A 74 -3.22 8.68 14.51
C GLU A 74 -2.00 8.86 15.41
N ALA A 75 -1.56 7.80 16.10
CA ALA A 75 -0.37 7.83 16.94
C ALA A 75 0.87 8.22 16.14
N PHE A 76 1.07 7.60 14.97
CA PHE A 76 2.19 7.93 14.08
C PHE A 76 2.14 9.41 13.65
N CYS A 77 0.97 9.89 13.24
CA CYS A 77 0.74 11.29 12.91
C CYS A 77 0.99 12.26 14.08
N ALA A 78 0.84 11.80 15.32
CA ALA A 78 1.11 12.54 16.54
C ALA A 78 2.54 12.35 17.08
N GLY A 79 3.43 11.69 16.33
CA GLY A 79 4.82 11.44 16.71
C GLY A 79 5.00 10.40 17.80
N LYS A 80 3.97 9.59 18.05
CA LYS A 80 3.99 8.46 18.98
C LYS A 80 4.08 7.16 18.19
N ILE A 81 4.97 6.27 18.62
CA ILE A 81 5.16 4.98 17.95
C ILE A 81 4.78 3.89 18.95
N PRO A 82 3.67 3.15 18.71
CA PRO A 82 3.32 1.97 19.50
C PRO A 82 4.49 0.97 19.54
N THR A 83 4.69 0.30 20.68
CA THR A 83 5.82 -0.61 20.89
C THR A 83 5.85 -1.76 19.88
N GLU A 84 4.69 -2.29 19.52
CA GLU A 84 4.54 -3.34 18.51
C GLU A 84 4.88 -2.83 17.11
N LEU A 85 4.42 -1.62 16.76
CA LEU A 85 4.79 -0.99 15.50
C LEU A 85 6.31 -0.79 15.42
N GLU A 86 6.94 -0.28 16.47
CA GLU A 86 8.39 -0.14 16.56
C GLU A 86 9.12 -1.48 16.37
N THR A 87 8.54 -2.58 16.86
CA THR A 87 9.07 -3.93 16.65
C THR A 87 9.00 -4.32 15.17
N PHE A 88 7.86 -4.12 14.52
CA PHE A 88 7.69 -4.48 13.10
C PHE A 88 8.59 -3.64 12.19
N LEU A 89 8.75 -2.34 12.50
CA LEU A 89 9.66 -1.45 11.77
C LEU A 89 11.12 -1.86 11.92
N LYS A 90 11.49 -2.62 12.95
CA LYS A 90 12.84 -3.16 13.18
C LYS A 90 13.10 -4.52 12.53
N PHE A 91 12.10 -5.17 11.93
CA PHE A 91 12.35 -6.42 11.22
C PHE A 91 13.27 -6.18 10.02
N ARG A 92 14.30 -7.02 9.91
CA ARG A 92 15.34 -6.95 8.87
C ARG A 92 15.51 -8.29 8.19
N HIS A 93 15.70 -8.27 6.87
CA HIS A 93 16.23 -9.41 6.14
C HIS A 93 17.72 -9.61 6.48
N HIS A 94 18.28 -10.76 6.10
CA HIS A 94 19.70 -11.07 6.33
C HIS A 94 20.65 -10.06 5.68
N ASN A 95 20.23 -9.36 4.62
CA ASN A 95 20.99 -8.31 3.95
C ASN A 95 20.88 -6.93 4.63
N GLY A 96 20.26 -6.85 5.82
CA GLY A 96 20.09 -5.60 6.57
C GLY A 96 19.00 -4.67 6.05
N LYS A 97 18.26 -5.03 5.00
CA LYS A 97 17.12 -4.23 4.53
C LYS A 97 15.88 -4.46 5.41
N PRO A 98 15.01 -3.46 5.60
CA PRO A 98 13.76 -3.65 6.31
C PRO A 98 12.87 -4.68 5.61
N VAL A 99 12.21 -5.51 6.40
CA VAL A 99 11.20 -6.46 5.89
C VAL A 99 10.00 -5.71 5.31
N PHE A 100 9.61 -4.61 5.96
CA PHE A 100 8.55 -3.70 5.50
C PHE A 100 9.17 -2.40 4.97
N GLU A 101 9.47 -2.36 3.67
CA GLU A 101 10.11 -1.20 3.04
C GLU A 101 9.19 0.02 2.96
N ARG A 102 7.86 -0.21 2.86
CA ARG A 102 6.86 0.85 2.71
C ARG A 102 5.88 0.89 3.86
N ILE A 103 5.51 2.11 4.23
CA ILE A 103 4.54 2.42 5.27
C ILE A 103 3.46 3.26 4.62
N GLN A 104 2.22 2.76 4.62
CA GLN A 104 1.06 3.51 4.17
C GLN A 104 0.32 4.09 5.37
N LEU A 105 0.11 5.41 5.37
CA LEU A 105 -0.66 6.09 6.40
C LEU A 105 -2.12 6.24 5.94
N ASN A 106 -3.01 5.47 6.55
CA ASN A 106 -4.45 5.50 6.29
C ASN A 106 -5.17 6.30 7.38
N PHE A 107 -5.17 7.62 7.23
CA PHE A 107 -6.00 8.55 8.01
C PHE A 107 -7.00 9.27 7.09
N LYS A 108 -8.11 9.74 7.64
CA LYS A 108 -9.11 10.56 6.97
C LYS A 108 -9.42 11.78 7.83
N ILE A 109 -9.00 12.96 7.36
CA ILE A 109 -9.32 14.22 8.04
C ILE A 109 -10.84 14.37 8.16
N GLY A 110 -11.31 14.61 9.39
CA GLY A 110 -12.73 14.71 9.72
C GLY A 110 -13.33 13.42 10.30
N ARG A 111 -12.68 12.27 10.11
CA ARG A 111 -12.93 11.04 10.89
C ARG A 111 -11.92 10.92 12.03
N GLU A 112 -10.64 11.03 11.68
CA GLU A 112 -9.53 11.13 12.61
C GLU A 112 -9.16 12.60 12.88
N LYS A 113 -8.37 12.82 13.94
CA LYS A 113 -7.81 14.15 14.22
C LYS A 113 -6.86 14.57 13.10
N THR A 114 -7.02 15.81 12.62
CA THR A 114 -6.08 16.40 11.64
C THR A 114 -4.66 16.34 12.18
N PRO A 115 -3.71 15.70 11.46
CA PRO A 115 -2.32 15.64 11.89
C PRO A 115 -1.70 17.03 12.00
N ASN A 116 -0.84 17.22 12.99
CA ASN A 116 0.07 18.37 12.99
C ASN A 116 1.17 18.10 11.95
N MET A 117 1.30 18.98 10.96
CA MET A 117 2.20 18.78 9.82
C MET A 117 3.66 18.62 10.27
N ASP A 118 4.18 19.52 11.11
CA ASP A 118 5.57 19.49 11.55
C ASP A 118 5.89 18.20 12.31
N THR A 119 4.97 17.77 13.17
CA THR A 119 5.10 16.52 13.93
C THR A 119 5.13 15.30 13.02
N LEU A 120 4.19 15.22 12.07
CA LEU A 120 4.14 14.13 11.10
C LEU A 120 5.41 14.10 10.23
N LEU A 121 5.85 15.25 9.72
CA LEU A 121 7.08 15.36 8.93
C LEU A 121 8.31 14.93 9.74
N ALA A 122 8.45 15.39 10.99
CA ALA A 122 9.54 14.99 11.88
C ALA A 122 9.53 13.47 12.12
N THR A 123 8.35 12.88 12.26
CA THR A 123 8.18 11.44 12.47
C THR A 123 8.58 10.66 11.22
N MET A 124 8.11 11.05 10.03
CA MET A 124 8.52 10.39 8.78
C MET A 124 10.03 10.54 8.52
N LYS A 125 10.61 11.72 8.79
CA LYS A 125 12.06 11.96 8.65
C LYS A 125 12.88 11.00 9.52
N ARG A 126 12.41 10.67 10.73
CA ARG A 126 13.10 9.73 11.64
C ARG A 126 13.31 8.35 11.04
N TYR A 127 12.40 7.90 10.17
CA TYR A 127 12.42 6.56 9.58
C TYR A 127 12.88 6.55 8.12
N GLN A 128 13.12 7.72 7.51
CA GLN A 128 13.77 7.82 6.20
C GLN A 128 15.31 7.75 6.36
N PRO A 129 16.05 7.21 5.36
CA PRO A 129 15.55 6.67 4.10
C PRO A 129 15.14 5.18 4.17
N GLU A 130 15.25 4.54 5.33
CA GLU A 130 14.99 3.10 5.48
C GLU A 130 13.56 2.72 5.09
N HIS A 131 12.58 3.52 5.51
CA HIS A 131 11.18 3.33 5.18
C HIS A 131 10.65 4.44 4.28
N LYS A 132 9.85 4.03 3.30
CA LYS A 132 9.21 4.88 2.30
C LYS A 132 7.74 5.08 2.62
N PHE A 133 7.22 6.30 2.44
CA PHE A 133 5.88 6.66 2.90
C PHE A 133 4.87 6.82 1.76
N ILE A 134 3.75 6.10 1.88
CA ILE A 134 2.58 6.23 1.02
C ILE A 134 1.52 7.04 1.78
N LEU A 135 1.04 8.13 1.19
CA LEU A 135 -0.01 8.95 1.78
C LEU A 135 -1.33 8.76 1.04
N SER A 136 -2.41 8.57 1.80
CA SER A 136 -3.77 8.45 1.26
C SER A 136 -4.25 9.79 0.71
N TYR A 137 -4.52 9.85 -0.60
CA TYR A 137 -5.03 11.03 -1.29
C TYR A 137 -6.52 10.86 -1.63
N ASN A 138 -7.34 11.73 -1.07
CA ASN A 138 -8.79 11.78 -1.21
C ASN A 138 -9.28 13.20 -0.89
N ASP A 139 -10.58 13.45 -1.03
CA ASP A 139 -11.13 14.79 -0.80
C ASP A 139 -10.94 15.34 0.61
N SER A 140 -10.93 14.47 1.62
CA SER A 140 -10.67 14.86 3.00
C SER A 140 -9.21 15.26 3.22
N ASN A 141 -8.27 14.57 2.58
CA ASN A 141 -6.84 14.75 2.83
C ASN A 141 -6.15 15.71 1.85
N LYS A 142 -6.76 16.02 0.70
CA LYS A 142 -6.07 16.66 -0.44
C LYS A 142 -5.32 17.96 -0.10
N GLU A 143 -5.91 18.86 0.69
CA GLU A 143 -5.28 20.13 1.05
C GLU A 143 -4.09 19.91 1.98
N PHE A 144 -4.22 19.01 2.95
CA PHE A 144 -3.13 18.66 3.85
C PHE A 144 -1.96 18.02 3.09
N ILE A 145 -2.22 17.11 2.16
CA ILE A 145 -1.19 16.49 1.32
C ILE A 145 -0.52 17.51 0.39
N ARG A 146 -1.28 18.47 -0.17
CA ARG A 146 -0.71 19.58 -0.95
C ARG A 146 0.25 20.43 -0.13
N ASN A 147 -0.04 20.66 1.15
CA ASN A 147 0.86 21.41 2.03
C ASN A 147 2.15 20.63 2.34
N ILE A 148 2.08 19.30 2.54
CA ILE A 148 3.27 18.44 2.65
C ILE A 148 4.12 18.52 1.37
N TYR A 149 3.49 18.43 0.19
CA TYR A 149 4.21 18.54 -1.08
C TYR A 149 4.91 19.91 -1.22
N LYS A 150 4.20 21.01 -0.92
CA LYS A 150 4.74 22.38 -0.95
C LYS A 150 5.88 22.61 0.05
N SER A 151 5.93 21.84 1.15
CA SER A 151 7.04 21.94 2.11
C SER A 151 8.35 21.34 1.58
N GLY A 152 8.35 20.74 0.38
CA GLY A 152 9.50 20.06 -0.21
C GLY A 152 9.83 18.73 0.45
N PHE A 153 8.90 18.15 1.23
CA PHE A 153 9.12 16.83 1.82
C PHE A 153 9.04 15.74 0.75
N MET A 154 9.99 14.80 0.77
CA MET A 154 10.04 13.69 -0.19
C MET A 154 8.99 12.63 0.14
N ILE A 155 7.86 12.69 -0.55
CA ILE A 155 6.79 11.68 -0.52
C ILE A 155 7.18 10.56 -1.49
N ASP A 156 7.22 9.29 -1.04
CA ASP A 156 7.49 8.16 -1.95
C ASP A 156 6.33 7.96 -2.92
N ALA A 157 5.09 7.95 -2.40
CA ALA A 157 3.92 7.79 -3.22
C ALA A 157 2.63 8.36 -2.62
N LEU A 158 1.65 8.60 -3.49
CA LEU A 158 0.26 8.81 -3.10
C LEU A 158 -0.57 7.58 -3.48
N LEU A 159 -1.54 7.23 -2.64
CA LEU A 159 -2.60 6.29 -3.01
C LEU A 159 -3.89 7.06 -3.23
N TYR A 160 -4.35 7.13 -4.48
CA TYR A 160 -5.66 7.71 -4.81
C TYR A 160 -6.76 6.71 -4.50
N ASP A 161 -7.55 6.98 -3.46
CA ASP A 161 -8.69 6.18 -3.05
C ASP A 161 -9.88 7.08 -2.70
N SER A 162 -10.81 7.23 -3.64
CA SER A 162 -12.04 8.01 -3.44
C SER A 162 -13.00 7.36 -2.45
N SER A 163 -12.85 6.06 -2.18
CA SER A 163 -13.80 5.26 -1.40
C SER A 163 -13.36 5.02 0.05
N PHE A 164 -12.16 5.45 0.44
CA PHE A 164 -11.62 5.23 1.79
C PHE A 164 -11.57 3.76 2.24
N GLY A 165 -11.32 2.84 1.32
CA GLY A 165 -11.27 1.41 1.60
C GLY A 165 -12.62 0.69 1.55
N GLU A 166 -13.72 1.37 1.23
CA GLU A 166 -15.04 0.73 1.05
C GLU A 166 -15.08 -0.19 -0.19
N GLY A 167 -14.05 -0.13 -1.05
CA GLY A 167 -13.96 -0.99 -2.21
C GLY A 167 -14.97 -0.64 -3.30
N ILE A 168 -15.37 0.62 -3.37
CA ILE A 168 -16.27 1.15 -4.39
C ILE A 168 -15.43 1.61 -5.58
N THR A 169 -15.78 1.14 -6.78
CA THR A 169 -15.14 1.61 -8.00
C THR A 169 -15.54 3.08 -8.23
N PRO A 170 -14.57 4.00 -8.37
CA PRO A 170 -14.89 5.40 -8.64
C PRO A 170 -15.57 5.54 -10.00
N THR A 171 -16.55 6.46 -10.08
CA THR A 171 -17.19 6.85 -11.35
C THR A 171 -16.18 7.46 -12.32
N GLN A 172 -15.16 8.16 -11.81
CA GLN A 172 -14.09 8.76 -12.59
C GLN A 172 -12.73 8.53 -11.95
N ARG A 173 -11.73 8.16 -12.76
CA ARG A 173 -10.33 8.13 -12.36
C ARG A 173 -9.74 9.54 -12.49
N ALA A 174 -8.74 9.87 -11.67
CA ALA A 174 -8.04 11.15 -11.74
C ALA A 174 -6.66 10.98 -12.39
N ALA A 175 -6.16 12.02 -13.06
CA ALA A 175 -4.77 12.07 -13.46
C ALA A 175 -3.84 12.14 -12.24
N PRO A 176 -2.53 11.85 -12.40
CA PRO A 176 -1.54 12.06 -11.34
C PRO A 176 -1.62 13.47 -10.74
N VAL A 177 -1.70 13.56 -9.41
CA VAL A 177 -1.90 14.82 -8.68
C VAL A 177 -0.67 15.73 -8.79
N PHE A 178 0.52 15.13 -8.68
CA PHE A 178 1.80 15.81 -8.80
C PHE A 178 2.63 15.14 -9.90
N ALA A 179 3.42 15.92 -10.63
CA ALA A 179 4.16 15.43 -11.79
C ALA A 179 5.34 14.51 -11.41
N ASP A 180 5.89 14.70 -10.22
CA ASP A 180 7.11 14.08 -9.69
C ASP A 180 6.85 13.08 -8.55
N VAL A 181 5.62 12.96 -8.05
CA VAL A 181 5.26 11.97 -7.03
C VAL A 181 4.62 10.74 -7.68
N TYR A 182 5.10 9.56 -7.30
CA TYR A 182 4.57 8.29 -7.79
C TYR A 182 3.13 8.08 -7.29
N GLN A 183 2.21 7.72 -8.19
CA GLN A 183 0.79 7.59 -7.85
C GLN A 183 0.30 6.15 -8.00
N GLY A 184 -0.46 5.71 -7.00
CA GLY A 184 -1.23 4.49 -6.99
C GLY A 184 -2.72 4.75 -7.10
N TYR A 185 -3.45 3.74 -7.56
CA TYR A 185 -4.91 3.79 -7.70
C TYR A 185 -5.56 2.61 -6.96
N ALA A 186 -6.50 2.91 -6.07
CA ALA A 186 -7.33 1.92 -5.39
C ALA A 186 -8.82 2.13 -5.72
N GLY A 187 -9.70 1.40 -5.04
CA GLY A 187 -11.15 1.52 -5.18
C GLY A 187 -11.74 0.51 -6.16
N GLY A 188 -12.36 -0.53 -5.61
CA GLY A 188 -13.20 -1.51 -6.31
C GLY A 188 -12.51 -2.39 -7.36
N LEU A 189 -11.17 -2.40 -7.41
CA LEU A 189 -10.41 -3.24 -8.33
C LEU A 189 -10.60 -4.72 -8.01
N SER A 190 -10.92 -5.51 -9.03
CA SER A 190 -11.19 -6.95 -8.96
C SER A 190 -10.56 -7.70 -10.14
N PRO A 191 -10.44 -9.04 -10.07
CA PRO A 191 -10.04 -9.84 -11.23
C PRO A 191 -10.89 -9.58 -12.48
N ASP A 192 -12.16 -9.25 -12.31
CA ASP A 192 -13.12 -9.11 -13.40
C ASP A 192 -13.03 -7.74 -14.10
N ASN A 193 -12.65 -6.67 -13.38
CA ASN A 193 -12.66 -5.31 -13.92
C ASN A 193 -11.27 -4.69 -14.12
N VAL A 194 -10.19 -5.33 -13.67
CA VAL A 194 -8.86 -4.71 -13.62
C VAL A 194 -8.36 -4.26 -14.99
N MET A 195 -8.66 -4.98 -16.06
CA MET A 195 -8.25 -4.57 -17.41
C MET A 195 -8.93 -3.26 -17.85
N ASP A 196 -10.23 -3.14 -17.62
CA ASP A 196 -10.99 -1.93 -17.98
C ASP A 196 -10.58 -0.73 -17.13
N GLU A 197 -10.36 -0.96 -15.83
CA GLU A 197 -9.87 0.08 -14.93
C GLU A 197 -8.45 0.52 -15.28
N LEU A 198 -7.58 -0.40 -15.67
CA LEU A 198 -6.24 -0.06 -16.16
C LEU A 198 -6.28 0.70 -17.49
N ASN A 199 -7.22 0.42 -18.40
CA ASN A 199 -7.43 1.25 -19.60
C ASN A 199 -7.80 2.69 -19.23
N LYS A 200 -8.72 2.87 -18.27
CA LYS A 200 -9.13 4.21 -17.78
C LYS A 200 -7.97 4.94 -17.11
N ILE A 201 -7.23 4.27 -16.23
CA ILE A 201 -6.05 4.84 -15.57
C ILE A 201 -4.99 5.18 -16.61
N GLY A 202 -4.75 4.28 -17.55
CA GLY A 202 -3.72 4.44 -18.56
C GLY A 202 -3.97 5.62 -19.50
N ALA A 203 -5.22 5.93 -19.82
CA ALA A 203 -5.58 7.12 -20.58
C ALA A 203 -5.23 8.44 -19.85
N LEU A 204 -5.08 8.41 -18.52
CA LEU A 204 -4.83 9.58 -17.67
C LEU A 204 -3.37 9.73 -17.23
N VAL A 205 -2.61 8.62 -17.19
CA VAL A 205 -1.21 8.63 -16.78
C VAL A 205 -0.33 9.09 -17.96
N PRO A 206 0.48 10.15 -17.80
CA PRO A 206 1.33 10.63 -18.88
C PRO A 206 2.26 9.54 -19.46
N PRO A 207 2.60 9.61 -20.76
CA PRO A 207 3.65 8.79 -21.35
C PRO A 207 4.95 8.82 -20.54
N GLY A 208 5.70 7.71 -20.53
CA GLY A 208 6.91 7.56 -19.72
C GLY A 208 6.73 7.41 -18.19
N LYS A 209 5.57 7.72 -17.61
CA LYS A 209 5.37 7.62 -16.15
C LYS A 209 5.01 6.21 -15.67
N CYS A 210 5.51 5.86 -14.49
CA CYS A 210 5.13 4.63 -13.80
C CYS A 210 3.98 4.89 -12.82
N PHE A 211 3.14 3.89 -12.57
CA PHE A 211 2.09 3.91 -11.56
C PHE A 211 1.91 2.53 -10.91
N PHE A 212 1.16 2.47 -9.80
CA PHE A 212 0.72 1.21 -9.19
C PHE A 212 -0.79 1.14 -9.00
N ILE A 213 -1.27 -0.06 -8.67
CA ILE A 213 -2.66 -0.29 -8.26
C ILE A 213 -2.70 -1.01 -6.91
N ASP A 214 -3.78 -0.84 -6.16
CA ASP A 214 -4.02 -1.51 -4.88
C ASP A 214 -5.44 -2.09 -4.84
N ALA A 215 -5.56 -3.37 -4.48
CA ALA A 215 -6.82 -4.05 -4.31
C ALA A 215 -6.87 -4.81 -2.98
N GLU A 216 -8.03 -4.75 -2.30
CA GLU A 216 -8.29 -5.47 -1.05
C GLU A 216 -9.60 -6.26 -1.13
N GLY A 217 -10.74 -5.56 -1.05
CA GLY A 217 -12.04 -6.18 -0.78
C GLY A 217 -12.46 -7.26 -1.77
N LYS A 218 -12.19 -7.05 -3.07
CA LYS A 218 -12.56 -8.00 -4.14
C LYS A 218 -11.54 -9.14 -4.32
N LEU A 219 -10.43 -9.13 -3.57
CA LEU A 219 -9.47 -10.23 -3.51
C LEU A 219 -9.78 -11.22 -2.38
N LYS A 220 -10.80 -10.93 -1.56
CA LYS A 220 -11.22 -11.82 -0.47
C LYS A 220 -11.96 -13.05 -1.00
N GLY A 221 -11.71 -14.21 -0.39
CA GLY A 221 -12.45 -15.45 -0.57
C GLY A 221 -13.83 -15.41 0.10
N GLU A 222 -14.53 -16.55 0.07
CA GLU A 222 -15.82 -16.71 0.76
C GLU A 222 -15.69 -16.58 2.29
N ASP A 223 -14.54 -17.00 2.82
CA ASP A 223 -14.12 -16.83 4.22
C ASP A 223 -13.83 -15.37 4.61
N ARG A 224 -13.91 -14.44 3.65
CA ARG A 224 -13.59 -13.01 3.79
C ARG A 224 -12.11 -12.74 4.10
N HIS A 225 -11.23 -13.69 3.84
CA HIS A 225 -9.78 -13.55 3.94
C HIS A 225 -9.13 -13.47 2.56
N LEU A 226 -7.89 -12.99 2.49
CA LEU A 226 -7.21 -12.82 1.21
C LEU A 226 -7.09 -14.16 0.48
N SER A 227 -7.64 -14.27 -0.73
CA SER A 227 -7.52 -15.48 -1.55
C SER A 227 -6.33 -15.36 -2.51
N LEU A 228 -5.29 -16.17 -2.30
CA LEU A 228 -4.15 -16.24 -3.22
C LEU A 228 -4.56 -16.65 -4.64
N ALA A 229 -5.61 -17.47 -4.79
CA ALA A 229 -6.17 -17.81 -6.09
C ALA A 229 -6.74 -16.57 -6.81
N LYS A 230 -7.55 -15.75 -6.12
CA LYS A 230 -8.07 -14.49 -6.69
C LYS A 230 -6.93 -13.50 -6.97
N CYS A 231 -5.95 -13.39 -6.07
CA CYS A 231 -4.75 -12.58 -6.30
C CYS A 231 -4.00 -13.01 -7.56
N ASN A 232 -3.84 -14.31 -7.79
CA ASN A 232 -3.19 -14.81 -9.00
C ASN A 232 -3.94 -14.38 -10.27
N ILE A 233 -5.26 -14.53 -10.31
CA ILE A 233 -6.08 -14.12 -11.47
C ILE A 233 -5.94 -12.60 -11.69
N PHE A 234 -6.07 -11.81 -10.62
CA PHE A 234 -5.92 -10.35 -10.67
C PHE A 234 -4.54 -9.93 -11.23
N LEU A 235 -3.46 -10.51 -10.71
CA LEU A 235 -2.10 -10.26 -11.19
C LEU A 235 -1.91 -10.67 -12.64
N GLN A 236 -2.45 -11.80 -13.06
CA GLN A 236 -2.33 -12.28 -14.45
C GLN A 236 -3.00 -11.30 -15.42
N GLN A 237 -4.21 -10.85 -15.12
CA GLN A 237 -4.94 -9.88 -15.95
C GLN A 237 -4.21 -8.53 -16.00
N ALA A 238 -3.78 -8.00 -14.86
CA ALA A 238 -3.04 -6.75 -14.79
C ALA A 238 -1.67 -6.83 -15.50
N SER A 239 -0.96 -7.96 -15.35
CA SER A 239 0.32 -8.19 -16.01
C SER A 239 0.16 -8.34 -17.53
N LYS A 240 -0.91 -8.99 -17.99
CA LYS A 240 -1.26 -9.08 -19.41
C LYS A 240 -1.50 -7.69 -19.99
N TRP A 241 -2.31 -6.87 -19.33
CA TRP A 241 -2.53 -5.49 -19.74
C TRP A 241 -1.22 -4.70 -19.82
N ASN A 242 -0.35 -4.83 -18.80
CA ASN A 242 0.93 -4.13 -18.77
C ASN A 242 1.84 -4.53 -19.93
N LYS A 243 1.92 -5.82 -20.28
CA LYS A 243 2.70 -6.30 -21.43
C LYS A 243 2.18 -5.76 -22.77
N GLN A 244 0.87 -5.58 -22.91
CA GLN A 244 0.24 -5.09 -24.14
C GLN A 244 0.41 -3.58 -24.34
N ASN A 245 0.48 -2.82 -23.24
CA ASN A 245 0.46 -1.35 -23.27
C ASN A 245 1.81 -0.70 -22.91
N PHE A 246 2.78 -1.50 -22.45
CA PHE A 246 4.14 -1.02 -22.24
C PHE A 246 4.89 -0.97 -23.57
N VAL A 247 5.27 0.24 -23.98
CA VAL A 247 6.18 0.46 -25.11
C VAL A 247 7.57 0.74 -24.54
N PRO A 248 8.55 -0.17 -24.68
CA PRO A 248 9.93 0.10 -24.29
C PRO A 248 10.52 1.21 -25.18
N GLY A 249 11.12 2.25 -24.59
CA GLY A 249 12.02 3.16 -25.31
C GLY A 249 11.39 4.32 -26.09
N LYS A 250 10.35 4.98 -25.56
CA LYS A 250 10.09 6.39 -25.87
C LYS A 250 10.36 7.25 -24.65
#